data_AF-A0A350Y0Z4-F1
#
_entry.id   AF-A0A350Y0Z4-F1
#
_cell.length_a   1.000
_cell.length_b   1.000
_cell.length_c   1.000
_cell.angle_alpha   90.00
_cell.angle_beta   90.00
_cell.angle_gamma   90.00
#
_symmetry.space_group_name_H-M   'P 1'
#
loop_
_entity.id
_entity.type
_entity.pdbx_description
1 polymer ?
#
loop_
_entity_poly.entity_id
_entity_poly.type
_entity_poly.pdbx_seq_one_letter_code
_entity_poly.pdbx_strand_id
1 'polypeptide(L)'
;MSALTTSAIAMGCFVVAFVLASLVEYWLHRLMHVNPRIGERHRDHHRRNEGQGVLWEFRDYVRGSLIVMCLMFFYSLSAGIGWFLGGLVYAAFSAYAHQLQHENPTKCFWMKMPVHYVHHKYGMWHHNFGLAVDWWDHVFGTYKPVEWLTEEERTQPERGYLQLRWW
;
A
#
# COMPACT_ATOMS: atom_id res chain seq x y z
N MET A 1 25.83 -3.46 -24.06
CA MET A 1 24.92 -2.32 -23.82
C MET A 1 25.71 -1.19 -23.21
N SER A 2 25.37 0.07 -23.50
CA SER A 2 25.99 1.21 -22.81
C SER A 2 25.48 1.31 -21.36
N ALA A 3 26.24 1.98 -20.49
CA ALA A 3 25.79 2.27 -19.13
C ALA A 3 24.44 3.00 -19.12
N LEU A 4 24.23 3.93 -20.06
CA LEU A 4 22.97 4.65 -20.23
C LEU A 4 21.80 3.71 -20.52
N THR A 5 21.97 2.75 -21.44
CA THR A 5 20.92 1.76 -21.75
C THR A 5 20.60 0.89 -20.52
N THR A 6 21.61 0.44 -19.79
CA THR A 6 21.43 -0.36 -18.57
C THR A 6 20.66 0.39 -17.50
N SER A 7 21.01 1.66 -17.25
CA SER A 7 20.32 2.52 -16.28
C SER A 7 18.87 2.82 -16.71
N ALA A 8 18.64 3.08 -17.99
CA ALA A 8 17.29 3.31 -18.52
C ALA A 8 16.39 2.07 -18.35
N ILE A 9 16.91 0.86 -18.61
CA ILE A 9 16.18 -0.39 -18.38
C ILE A 9 15.83 -0.54 -16.90
N ALA A 10 16.81 -0.35 -16.00
CA ALA A 10 16.57 -0.48 -14.57
C ALA A 10 15.51 0.52 -14.07
N MET A 11 15.59 1.78 -14.49
CA MET A 11 14.63 2.82 -14.10
C MET A 11 13.23 2.55 -14.68
N GLY A 12 13.13 2.10 -15.92
CA GLY A 12 11.86 1.69 -16.52
C GLY A 12 11.22 0.54 -15.75
N CYS A 13 11.99 -0.53 -15.47
CA CYS A 13 11.50 -1.66 -14.69
C CYS A 13 11.10 -1.27 -13.26
N PHE A 14 11.83 -0.35 -12.63
CA PHE A 14 11.50 0.19 -11.31
C PHE A 14 10.13 0.86 -11.30
N VAL A 15 9.90 1.80 -12.23
CA VAL A 15 8.63 2.54 -12.31
C VAL A 15 7.47 1.59 -12.59
N VAL A 16 7.64 0.66 -13.54
CA VAL A 16 6.61 -0.33 -13.87
C VAL A 16 6.30 -1.23 -12.66
N ALA A 17 7.33 -1.73 -11.97
CA ALA A 17 7.12 -2.58 -10.79
C ALA A 17 6.42 -1.83 -9.65
N PHE A 18 6.78 -0.57 -9.40
CA PHE A 18 6.14 0.26 -8.37
C PHE A 18 4.65 0.47 -8.68
N VAL A 19 4.32 0.89 -9.91
CA VAL A 19 2.93 1.12 -10.32
C VAL A 19 2.15 -0.20 -10.33
N LEU A 20 2.72 -1.29 -10.83
CA LEU A 20 2.06 -2.59 -10.86
C LEU A 20 1.84 -3.15 -9.44
N ALA A 21 2.80 -2.97 -8.53
CA ALA A 21 2.63 -3.38 -7.14
C ALA A 21 1.45 -2.65 -6.48
N SER A 22 1.23 -1.36 -6.79
CA SER A 22 0.05 -0.62 -6.32
C SER A 22 -1.27 -1.17 -6.87
N LEU A 23 -1.27 -1.64 -8.12
CA LEU A 23 -2.45 -2.27 -8.73
C LEU A 23 -2.74 -3.63 -8.09
N VAL A 24 -1.69 -4.42 -7.83
CA VAL A 24 -1.79 -5.73 -7.17
C VAL A 24 -2.31 -5.56 -5.75
N GLU A 25 -1.80 -4.59 -4.98
CA GLU A 25 -2.31 -4.24 -3.65
C GLU A 25 -3.83 -3.99 -3.69
N TYR A 26 -4.28 -3.10 -4.59
CA TYR A 26 -5.69 -2.78 -4.74
C TYR A 26 -6.56 -4.03 -4.99
N TRP A 27 -6.16 -4.88 -5.94
CA TRP A 27 -6.93 -6.09 -6.26
C TRP A 27 -6.86 -7.16 -5.18
N LEU A 28 -5.71 -7.32 -4.51
CA LEU A 28 -5.58 -8.23 -3.37
C LEU A 28 -6.46 -7.78 -2.22
N HIS A 29 -6.52 -6.48 -1.92
CA HIS A 29 -7.41 -5.97 -0.88
C HIS A 29 -8.88 -6.25 -1.22
N ARG A 30 -9.30 -6.02 -2.47
CA ARG A 30 -10.65 -6.43 -2.93
C ARG A 30 -10.89 -7.92 -2.78
N LEU A 31 -9.91 -8.75 -3.14
CA LEU A 31 -10.01 -10.20 -3.02
C LEU A 31 -10.13 -10.64 -1.55
N MET A 32 -9.45 -9.97 -0.62
CA MET A 32 -9.60 -10.20 0.82
C MET A 32 -11.02 -9.88 1.31
N HIS A 33 -11.70 -8.89 0.72
CA HIS A 33 -13.10 -8.60 1.04
C HIS A 33 -14.10 -9.62 0.49
N VAL A 34 -13.78 -10.27 -0.64
CA VAL A 34 -14.69 -11.21 -1.31
C VAL A 34 -14.45 -12.67 -0.89
N ASN A 35 -13.20 -13.09 -0.71
CA ASN A 35 -12.85 -14.48 -0.42
C ASN A 35 -12.58 -14.69 1.07
N PRO A 36 -13.39 -15.50 1.79
CA PRO A 36 -13.23 -15.67 3.22
C PRO A 36 -11.91 -16.27 3.67
N ARG A 37 -11.29 -17.14 2.86
CA ARG A 37 -10.02 -17.79 3.19
C ARG A 37 -8.84 -16.84 3.03
N ILE A 38 -8.84 -16.05 1.96
CA ILE A 38 -7.78 -15.07 1.70
C ILE A 38 -7.92 -13.88 2.67
N GLY A 39 -9.16 -13.50 2.97
CA GLY A 39 -9.50 -12.38 3.84
C GLY A 39 -9.66 -12.69 5.31
N GLU A 40 -9.34 -13.89 5.79
CA GLU A 40 -9.53 -14.26 7.20
C GLU A 40 -8.84 -13.25 8.13
N ARG A 41 -7.54 -13.05 7.92
CA ARG A 41 -6.73 -12.09 8.69
C ARG A 41 -7.19 -10.64 8.48
N HIS A 42 -7.59 -10.31 7.25
CA HIS A 42 -8.07 -8.98 6.90
C HIS A 42 -9.38 -8.64 7.62
N ARG A 43 -10.27 -9.61 7.78
CA ARG A 43 -11.52 -9.45 8.52
C ARG A 43 -11.27 -9.23 10.01
N ASP A 44 -10.31 -9.96 10.59
CA ASP A 44 -9.90 -9.74 11.97
C ASP A 44 -9.25 -8.37 12.16
N HIS A 45 -8.49 -7.91 11.17
CA HIS A 45 -7.95 -6.56 11.10
C HIS A 45 -9.09 -5.51 11.10
N HIS A 46 -10.10 -5.68 10.26
CA HIS A 46 -11.31 -4.84 10.26
C HIS A 46 -12.04 -4.83 11.60
N ARG A 47 -12.19 -5.99 12.23
CA ARG A 47 -12.89 -6.12 13.51
C ARG A 47 -12.19 -5.37 14.64
N ARG A 48 -10.85 -5.38 14.65
CA ARG A 48 -10.04 -4.70 15.66
C ARG A 48 -9.71 -3.26 15.31
N ASN A 49 -9.76 -2.92 14.02
CA ASN A 49 -9.32 -1.64 13.46
C ASN A 49 -7.89 -1.26 13.89
N GLU A 50 -6.97 -2.22 13.80
CA GLU A 50 -5.58 -2.08 14.22
C GLU A 50 -4.66 -2.68 13.17
N GLY A 51 -3.66 -1.93 12.70
CA GLY A 51 -2.55 -2.51 11.94
C GLY A 51 -1.74 -3.52 12.77
N GLN A 52 -0.66 -4.05 12.21
CA GLN A 52 0.33 -4.85 12.96
C GLN A 52 1.68 -4.13 13.13
N GLY A 53 1.77 -2.86 12.72
CA GLY A 53 3.03 -2.12 12.72
C GLY A 53 3.81 -2.25 11.42
N VAL A 54 4.58 -1.20 11.10
CA VAL A 54 5.20 -1.00 9.77
C VAL A 54 6.08 -2.19 9.34
N LEU A 55 6.93 -2.73 10.23
CA LEU A 55 7.88 -3.79 9.85
C LEU A 55 7.21 -5.13 9.65
N TRP A 56 6.15 -5.46 10.41
CA TRP A 56 5.43 -6.71 10.21
C TRP A 56 4.56 -6.69 8.95
N GLU A 57 3.91 -5.56 8.65
CA GLU A 57 3.23 -5.36 7.35
C GLU A 57 4.23 -5.52 6.21
N PHE A 58 5.37 -4.80 6.28
CA PHE A 58 6.40 -4.86 5.26
C PHE A 58 6.92 -6.29 5.04
N ARG A 59 7.23 -7.01 6.13
CA ARG A 59 7.67 -8.41 6.06
C ARG A 59 6.63 -9.29 5.36
N ASP A 60 5.36 -9.13 5.70
CA ASP A 60 4.29 -9.94 5.12
C ASP A 60 4.12 -9.62 3.62
N TYR A 61 4.24 -8.35 3.22
CA TYR A 61 4.17 -7.93 1.82
C TYR A 61 5.35 -8.47 1.00
N VAL A 62 6.57 -8.34 1.52
CA VAL A 62 7.78 -8.92 0.88
C VAL A 62 7.65 -10.43 0.80
N ARG A 63 7.25 -11.12 1.87
CA ARG A 63 7.09 -12.57 1.86
C ARG A 63 6.06 -13.03 0.83
N GLY A 64 4.92 -12.34 0.74
CA GLY A 64 3.86 -12.67 -0.22
C GLY A 64 4.21 -12.40 -1.68
N SER A 65 5.15 -11.49 -1.94
CA SER A 65 5.49 -11.03 -3.29
C SER A 65 6.92 -11.41 -3.75
N LEU A 66 7.74 -12.03 -2.89
CA LEU A 66 9.16 -12.28 -3.14
C LEU A 66 9.44 -12.99 -4.47
N ILE A 67 8.65 -14.02 -4.80
CA ILE A 67 8.80 -14.76 -6.05
C ILE A 67 8.57 -13.83 -7.25
N VAL A 68 7.52 -13.00 -7.19
CA VAL A 68 7.17 -12.04 -8.25
C VAL A 68 8.21 -10.93 -8.36
N MET A 69 8.76 -10.46 -7.23
CA MET A 69 9.84 -9.48 -7.19
C MET A 69 11.14 -9.98 -7.85
N CYS A 70 11.35 -11.29 -7.95
CA CYS A 70 12.56 -11.86 -8.54
C CYS A 70 12.42 -12.20 -10.04
N LEU A 71 11.24 -12.09 -10.64
CA LEU A 71 10.99 -12.58 -12.01
C LEU A 71 11.89 -11.95 -13.08
N MET A 72 12.15 -10.65 -12.99
CA MET A 72 12.91 -9.94 -14.03
C MET A 72 14.41 -10.25 -14.01
N PHE A 73 14.93 -10.92 -12.98
CA PHE A 73 16.32 -11.40 -12.99
C PHE A 73 16.54 -12.49 -14.06
N PHE A 74 15.51 -13.22 -14.46
CA PHE A 74 15.59 -14.19 -15.57
C PHE A 74 15.72 -13.51 -16.95
N TYR A 75 15.39 -12.22 -17.05
CA TYR A 75 15.54 -11.45 -18.29
C TYR A 75 16.91 -10.76 -18.37
N SER A 76 17.27 -9.98 -17.35
CA SER A 76 18.60 -9.39 -17.23
C SER A 76 18.88 -8.88 -15.82
N LEU A 77 20.15 -8.72 -15.46
CA LEU A 77 20.53 -8.19 -14.15
C LEU A 77 19.97 -6.77 -13.89
N SER A 78 20.02 -5.89 -14.90
CA SER A 78 19.53 -4.52 -14.75
C SER A 78 18.02 -4.43 -14.63
N ALA A 79 17.28 -5.23 -15.41
CA ALA A 79 15.83 -5.33 -15.29
C ALA A 79 15.43 -5.94 -13.94
N GLY A 80 16.12 -6.99 -13.51
CA GLY A 80 15.93 -7.63 -12.21
C GLY A 80 16.12 -6.65 -11.04
N ILE A 81 17.24 -5.92 -11.00
CA ILE A 81 17.49 -4.91 -9.96
C ILE A 81 16.40 -3.84 -9.95
N GLY A 82 16.08 -3.27 -11.11
CA GLY A 82 15.06 -2.24 -11.23
C GLY A 82 13.71 -2.70 -10.72
N TRP A 83 13.24 -3.86 -11.22
CA TRP A 83 11.96 -4.45 -10.86
C TRP A 83 11.88 -4.80 -9.37
N PHE A 84 12.90 -5.46 -8.83
CA PHE A 84 12.97 -5.85 -7.43
C PHE A 84 12.90 -4.62 -6.52
N LEU A 85 13.70 -3.58 -6.81
CA LEU A 85 13.70 -2.35 -6.03
C LEU A 85 12.38 -1.59 -6.14
N GLY A 86 11.74 -1.57 -7.33
CA GLY A 86 10.43 -0.92 -7.51
C GLY A 86 9.36 -1.57 -6.65
N GLY A 87 9.30 -2.91 -6.66
CA GLY A 87 8.41 -3.66 -5.78
C GLY A 87 8.74 -3.47 -4.31
N LEU A 88 10.02 -3.54 -3.93
CA LEU A 88 10.47 -3.43 -2.53
C LEU A 88 10.16 -2.06 -1.94
N VAL A 89 10.43 -0.98 -2.70
CA VAL A 89 10.11 0.39 -2.31
C VAL A 89 8.61 0.57 -2.17
N TYR A 90 7.81 0.02 -3.10
CA TYR A 90 6.36 0.08 -2.97
C TYR A 90 5.87 -0.68 -1.73
N ALA A 91 6.40 -1.87 -1.45
CA ALA A 91 6.03 -2.64 -0.26
C ALA A 91 6.34 -1.86 1.03
N ALA A 92 7.50 -1.19 1.10
CA ALA A 92 7.87 -0.34 2.24
C ALA A 92 6.93 0.87 2.38
N PHE A 93 6.64 1.54 1.27
CA PHE A 93 5.73 2.69 1.24
C PHE A 93 4.31 2.28 1.64
N SER A 94 3.81 1.17 1.13
CA SER A 94 2.49 0.63 1.45
C SER A 94 2.37 0.26 2.92
N ALA A 95 3.34 -0.46 3.47
CA ALA A 95 3.35 -0.82 4.90
C ALA A 95 3.36 0.43 5.80
N TYR A 96 4.15 1.44 5.42
CA TYR A 96 4.19 2.72 6.10
C TYR A 96 2.85 3.45 6.03
N ALA A 97 2.29 3.60 4.82
CA ALA A 97 1.02 4.30 4.58
C ALA A 97 -0.15 3.60 5.26
N HIS A 98 -0.15 2.26 5.29
CA HIS A 98 -1.15 1.47 6.00
C HIS A 98 -1.14 1.79 7.50
N GLN A 99 0.02 1.69 8.16
CA GLN A 99 0.12 1.99 9.59
C GLN A 99 -0.13 3.47 9.91
N LEU A 100 0.34 4.38 9.04
CA LEU A 100 0.11 5.82 9.19
C LEU A 100 -1.38 6.15 9.14
N GLN A 101 -2.16 5.49 8.30
CA GLN A 101 -3.61 5.73 8.24
C GLN A 101 -4.37 5.23 9.47
N HIS A 102 -3.88 4.19 10.14
CA HIS A 102 -4.47 3.76 11.42
C HIS A 102 -4.18 4.71 12.57
N GLU A 103 -3.01 5.35 12.59
CA GLU A 103 -2.56 6.11 13.75
C GLU A 103 -2.60 7.64 13.58
N ASN A 104 -2.35 8.14 12.37
CA ASN A 104 -2.34 9.57 12.08
C ASN A 104 -2.73 9.84 10.60
N PRO A 105 -4.01 9.65 10.24
CA PRO A 105 -4.49 9.78 8.87
C PRO A 105 -4.29 11.17 8.26
N THR A 106 -4.16 12.21 9.08
CA THR A 106 -3.92 13.60 8.62
C THR A 106 -2.55 13.81 7.98
N LYS A 107 -1.61 12.89 8.22
CA LYS A 107 -0.26 12.93 7.64
C LYS A 107 -0.13 12.28 6.27
N CYS A 108 -1.20 11.68 5.75
CA CYS A 108 -1.26 11.15 4.39
C CYS A 108 -1.50 12.26 3.36
N PHE A 109 -0.64 13.27 3.33
CA PHE A 109 -0.80 14.48 2.52
C PHE A 109 -0.80 14.24 1.00
N TRP A 110 -0.32 13.08 0.56
CA TRP A 110 -0.27 12.71 -0.86
C TRP A 110 -1.60 12.15 -1.38
N MET A 111 -2.59 11.94 -0.50
CA MET A 111 -3.96 11.60 -0.87
C MET A 111 -4.89 12.69 -0.37
N LYS A 112 -5.93 13.03 -1.16
CA LYS A 112 -6.94 14.01 -0.73
C LYS A 112 -7.73 13.51 0.49
N MET A 113 -7.88 12.20 0.58
CA MET A 113 -8.53 11.49 1.66
C MET A 113 -7.73 10.22 1.95
N PRO A 114 -7.39 9.92 3.21
CA PRO A 114 -6.74 8.68 3.59
C PRO A 114 -7.73 7.52 3.42
N VAL A 115 -7.74 6.95 2.21
CA VAL A 115 -8.75 5.99 1.76
C VAL A 115 -8.87 4.77 2.67
N HIS A 116 -7.75 4.26 3.20
CA HIS A 116 -7.78 3.11 4.11
C HIS A 116 -8.37 3.49 5.47
N TYR A 117 -8.01 4.65 6.01
CA TYR A 117 -8.59 5.14 7.26
C TYR A 117 -10.12 5.25 7.16
N VAL A 118 -10.62 5.89 6.10
CA VAL A 118 -12.07 6.05 5.92
C VAL A 118 -12.76 4.72 5.60
N HIS A 119 -12.06 3.82 4.91
CA HIS A 119 -12.55 2.48 4.62
C HIS A 119 -12.87 1.72 5.91
N HIS A 120 -11.99 1.82 6.90
CA HIS A 120 -12.22 1.29 8.24
C HIS A 120 -13.27 2.08 9.02
N LYS A 121 -13.11 3.40 9.17
CA LYS A 121 -13.97 4.27 9.99
C LYS A 121 -15.45 4.14 9.63
N TYR A 122 -15.75 4.06 8.34
CA TYR A 122 -17.13 4.03 7.84
C TYR A 122 -17.56 2.65 7.31
N GLY A 123 -16.79 1.59 7.56
CA GLY A 123 -17.15 0.22 7.18
C GLY A 123 -17.38 0.03 5.68
N MET A 124 -16.49 0.56 4.85
CA MET A 124 -16.66 0.61 3.40
C MET A 124 -16.29 -0.70 2.68
N TRP A 125 -16.98 -1.79 2.98
CA TRP A 125 -16.73 -3.13 2.41
C TRP A 125 -16.69 -3.22 0.86
N HIS A 126 -17.18 -2.20 0.16
CA HIS A 126 -17.25 -2.15 -1.31
C HIS A 126 -16.54 -0.94 -1.94
N HIS A 127 -15.83 -0.11 -1.17
CA HIS A 127 -15.23 1.14 -1.64
C HIS A 127 -13.88 1.43 -0.98
N ASN A 128 -13.08 2.30 -1.60
CA ASN A 128 -11.82 2.82 -1.04
C ASN A 128 -10.83 1.70 -0.64
N PHE A 129 -10.46 0.85 -1.60
CA PHE A 129 -9.58 -0.31 -1.39
C PHE A 129 -8.08 0.02 -1.47
N GLY A 130 -7.68 1.20 -1.90
CA GLY A 130 -6.29 1.62 -1.86
C GLY A 130 -5.73 1.62 -0.44
N LEU A 131 -4.50 1.12 -0.26
CA LEU A 131 -3.77 1.31 0.99
C LEU A 131 -2.82 2.50 0.84
N ALA A 132 -1.86 2.43 -0.07
CA ALA A 132 -0.84 3.47 -0.20
C ALA A 132 -1.26 4.66 -1.07
N VAL A 133 -2.09 4.38 -2.08
CA VAL A 133 -2.57 5.33 -3.10
C VAL A 133 -4.05 5.05 -3.43
N ASP A 134 -4.77 6.09 -3.87
CA ASP A 134 -6.20 6.04 -4.24
C ASP A 134 -6.44 5.93 -5.76
N TRP A 135 -5.37 5.81 -6.57
CA TRP A 135 -5.44 5.85 -8.03
C TRP A 135 -6.41 4.82 -8.59
N TRP A 136 -6.34 3.59 -8.09
CA TRP A 136 -7.13 2.48 -8.59
C TRP A 136 -8.58 2.53 -8.14
N ASP A 137 -8.87 3.16 -6.99
CA ASP A 137 -10.24 3.45 -6.62
C ASP A 137 -10.92 4.41 -7.60
N HIS A 138 -10.18 5.39 -8.12
CA HIS A 138 -10.68 6.26 -9.18
C HIS A 138 -10.83 5.52 -10.52
N VAL A 139 -9.80 4.75 -10.93
CA VAL A 139 -9.81 4.02 -12.21
C VAL A 139 -10.93 2.99 -12.27
N PHE A 140 -11.19 2.24 -11.19
CA PHE A 140 -12.18 1.17 -11.14
C PHE A 140 -13.52 1.59 -10.51
N GLY A 141 -13.70 2.89 -10.23
CA GLY A 141 -14.98 3.45 -9.76
C GLY A 141 -15.38 3.00 -8.34
N THR A 142 -14.41 2.68 -7.49
CA THR A 142 -14.64 2.32 -6.08
C THR A 142 -14.33 3.46 -5.12
N TYR A 143 -13.85 4.61 -5.61
CA TYR A 143 -13.63 5.80 -4.79
C TYR A 143 -14.96 6.39 -4.29
N LYS A 144 -15.16 6.40 -2.98
CA LYS A 144 -16.32 6.98 -2.32
C LYS A 144 -15.88 8.15 -1.42
N PRO A 145 -16.07 9.41 -1.85
CA PRO A 145 -15.69 10.56 -1.05
C PRO A 145 -16.57 10.65 0.20
N VAL A 146 -15.96 11.05 1.31
CA VAL A 146 -16.65 11.40 2.57
C VAL A 146 -15.97 12.60 3.21
N GLU A 147 -16.73 13.36 3.99
CA GLU A 147 -16.16 14.37 4.88
C GLU A 147 -15.53 13.64 6.08
N TRP A 148 -14.22 13.45 6.02
CA TRP A 148 -13.49 12.61 6.97
C TRP A 148 -12.74 13.40 8.05
N LEU A 149 -12.39 14.65 7.78
CA LEU A 149 -11.57 15.50 8.66
C LEU A 149 -12.48 16.28 9.62
N THR A 150 -12.94 15.60 10.67
CA THR A 150 -13.80 16.18 11.70
C THR A 150 -12.97 16.78 12.84
N GLU A 151 -13.62 17.39 13.85
CA GLU A 151 -12.94 17.89 15.05
C GLU A 151 -12.18 16.78 15.80
N GLU A 152 -12.64 15.53 15.73
CA GLU A 152 -11.94 14.38 16.32
C GLU A 152 -10.53 14.25 15.73
N GLU A 153 -10.39 14.21 14.40
CA GLU A 153 -9.10 14.08 13.74
C GLU A 153 -8.23 15.33 13.92
N ARG A 154 -8.83 16.51 13.99
CA ARG A 154 -8.12 17.79 14.17
C ARG A 154 -7.54 17.96 15.57
N THR A 155 -8.16 17.35 16.58
CA THR A 155 -7.74 17.43 17.98
C THR A 155 -6.82 16.29 18.40
N GLN A 156 -6.52 15.35 17.51
CA GLN A 156 -5.57 14.26 17.80
C GLN A 156 -4.18 14.84 18.14
N PRO A 157 -3.49 14.30 19.16
CA PRO A 157 -2.13 14.72 19.49
C PRO A 157 -1.20 14.61 18.28
N GLU A 158 -0.42 15.65 17.99
CA GLU A 158 0.55 15.61 16.90
C GLU A 158 1.62 14.55 17.17
N ARG A 159 1.44 13.36 16.60
CA ARG A 159 2.47 12.32 16.56
C ARG A 159 3.35 12.50 15.34
N GLY A 160 4.67 12.54 15.52
CA GLY A 160 5.67 12.64 14.44
C GLY A 160 5.54 11.50 13.40
N TYR A 161 6.09 11.69 12.19
CA TYR A 161 6.05 10.68 11.11
C TYR A 161 6.74 9.35 11.46
N LEU A 162 7.61 9.36 12.49
CA LEU A 162 8.32 8.19 13.01
C LEU A 162 7.70 7.64 14.30
N GLN A 163 6.74 8.34 14.89
CA GLN A 163 6.02 7.93 16.11
C GLN A 163 4.82 7.05 15.76
N LEU A 164 5.09 6.04 14.92
CA LEU A 164 4.17 4.97 14.57
C LEU A 164 4.57 3.72 15.33
N ARG A 165 3.65 2.77 15.48
CA ARG A 165 4.00 1.42 15.86
C ARG A 165 4.80 0.76 14.73
N TRP A 166 6.03 0.35 15.02
CA TRP A 166 6.91 -0.31 14.05
C TRP A 166 6.82 -1.84 14.08
N TRP A 167 6.31 -2.44 15.16
CA TRP A 167 6.18 -3.89 15.39
C TRP A 167 4.98 -4.24 16.27
#